data_AF-A0A9Q7R4X7-F1
#
_entry.id   AF-A0A9Q7R4X7-F1
#
_cell.length_a   1.000
_cell.length_b   1.000
_cell.length_c   1.000
_cell.angle_alpha   90.00
_cell.angle_beta   90.00
_cell.angle_gamma   90.00
#
_symmetry.space_group_name_H-M   'P 1'
#
loop_
_entity.id
_entity.type
_entity.pdbx_description
1 polymer ?
#
loop_
_entity_poly.entity_id
_entity_poly.type
_entity_poly.pdbx_seq_one_letter_code
_entity_poly.pdbx_strand_id
1 'polypeptide(L)'
;MTEQNTKEFYSTEQASQHAADWCRRHPAWRRICDIPDSCVFYNTYEEIPKRERAYWEENGGEECWREFGTAKSKVPTGFISGKGEFFDSVLKVPLHHNLMMVFRVGRSWKP
;
A
#
# COMPACT_ATOMS: atom_id res chain seq x y z
N MET A 1 -0.19 -11.53 33.65
CA MET A 1 0.85 -11.52 32.61
C MET A 1 1.18 -10.07 32.33
N THR A 2 2.39 -9.65 32.68
CA THR A 2 2.89 -8.29 32.45
C THR A 2 3.24 -8.14 30.97
N GLU A 3 2.33 -7.60 30.17
CA GLU A 3 2.68 -7.02 28.87
C GLU A 3 3.58 -5.81 29.14
N GLN A 4 4.90 -6.04 29.15
CA GLN A 4 5.85 -4.98 28.90
C GLN A 4 5.62 -4.52 27.46
N ASN A 5 4.73 -3.55 27.32
CA ASN A 5 4.52 -2.80 26.09
C ASN A 5 5.71 -1.85 25.93
N THR A 6 6.91 -2.42 25.71
CA THR A 6 8.06 -1.65 25.23
C THR A 6 7.62 -1.10 23.89
N LYS A 7 7.30 0.20 23.87
CA LYS A 7 6.99 0.91 22.63
C LYS A 7 8.23 0.79 21.73
N GLU A 8 8.16 -0.12 20.78
CA GLU A 8 9.20 -0.27 19.77
C GLU A 8 9.04 0.87 18.76
N PHE A 9 10.11 1.63 18.56
CA PHE A 9 10.16 2.71 17.59
C PHE A 9 11.20 2.37 16.55
N TYR A 10 10.84 2.56 15.29
CA TYR A 10 11.70 2.33 14.14
C TYR A 10 11.66 3.57 13.27
N SER A 11 12.80 4.01 12.74
CA SER A 11 12.84 5.15 11.82
C SER A 11 12.25 4.80 10.45
N THR A 12 11.97 5.82 9.65
CA THR A 12 11.56 5.68 8.25
C THR A 12 12.60 4.94 7.42
N GLU A 13 13.88 5.17 7.69
CA GLU A 13 15.01 4.52 7.01
C GLU A 13 15.07 3.03 7.37
N GLN A 14 14.84 2.68 8.64
CA GLN A 14 14.77 1.28 9.06
C GLN A 14 13.61 0.55 8.38
N ALA A 15 12.41 1.14 8.38
CA ALA A 15 11.26 0.56 7.69
C ALA A 15 11.52 0.40 6.17
N SER A 16 12.13 1.40 5.54
CA SER A 16 12.53 1.35 4.13
C SER A 16 13.52 0.22 3.85
N GLN A 17 14.59 0.11 4.66
CA GLN A 17 15.62 -0.91 4.51
C GLN A 17 15.06 -2.32 4.73
N HIS A 18 14.30 -2.53 5.81
CA HIS A 18 13.68 -3.82 6.08
C HIS A 18 12.68 -4.23 5.00
N ALA A 19 11.94 -3.29 4.45
CA ALA A 19 11.09 -3.56 3.29
C ALA A 19 11.92 -3.98 2.07
N ALA A 20 13.10 -3.40 1.86
CA ALA A 20 13.97 -3.77 0.74
C ALA A 20 14.45 -5.21 0.91
N ASP A 21 14.91 -5.54 2.12
CA ASP A 21 15.39 -6.87 2.48
C ASP A 21 14.26 -7.92 2.42
N TRP A 22 13.04 -7.53 2.77
CA TRP A 22 11.86 -8.38 2.62
C TRP A 22 11.53 -8.61 1.15
N CYS A 23 11.49 -7.57 0.31
CA CYS A 23 11.21 -7.69 -1.12
C CYS A 23 12.28 -8.51 -1.87
N ARG A 24 13.56 -8.46 -1.47
CA ARG A 24 14.61 -9.34 -2.04
C ARG A 24 14.29 -10.83 -1.84
N ARG A 25 13.69 -11.18 -0.70
CA ARG A 25 13.24 -12.55 -0.40
C ARG A 25 11.90 -12.90 -1.04
N HIS A 26 11.11 -11.89 -1.43
CA HIS A 26 9.79 -12.03 -2.02
C HIS A 26 9.73 -11.35 -3.40
N PRO A 27 10.38 -11.93 -4.44
CA PRO A 27 10.67 -11.25 -5.70
C PRO A 27 9.45 -10.85 -6.54
N ALA A 28 8.24 -11.32 -6.18
CA ALA A 28 7.00 -10.87 -6.80
C ALA A 28 6.46 -9.55 -6.22
N TRP A 29 7.10 -9.02 -5.17
CA TRP A 29 6.70 -7.81 -4.48
C TRP A 29 7.73 -6.70 -4.69
N ARG A 30 7.26 -5.46 -4.73
CA ARG A 30 8.08 -4.24 -4.82
C ARG A 30 7.61 -3.23 -3.81
N ARG A 31 8.53 -2.46 -3.25
CA ARG A 31 8.19 -1.32 -2.39
C ARG A 31 7.65 -0.19 -3.25
N ILE A 32 6.78 0.64 -2.66
CA ILE A 32 6.28 1.84 -3.33
C ILE A 32 7.42 2.74 -3.86
N CYS A 33 8.53 2.85 -3.13
CA CYS A 33 9.69 3.64 -3.53
C CYS A 33 10.47 3.07 -4.74
N ASP A 34 10.28 1.79 -5.07
CA ASP A 34 10.95 1.13 -6.20
C ASP A 34 10.06 1.13 -7.46
N ILE A 35 8.89 1.77 -7.39
CA ILE A 35 7.90 1.85 -8.46
C ILE A 35 7.89 3.29 -8.99
N PRO A 36 8.22 3.55 -10.27
CA PRO A 36 8.27 4.91 -10.82
C PRO A 36 6.94 5.65 -10.73
N ASP A 37 5.85 4.96 -11.08
CA ASP A 37 4.50 5.45 -10.94
C ASP A 37 3.60 4.34 -10.38
N SER A 38 3.18 4.50 -9.13
CA SER A 38 2.29 3.55 -8.48
C SER A 38 0.82 3.72 -8.87
N CYS A 39 0.44 4.86 -9.49
CA CYS A 39 -0.92 5.15 -9.93
C CYS A 39 -1.44 4.11 -10.92
N VAL A 40 -0.55 3.52 -11.73
CA VAL A 40 -0.90 2.43 -12.68
C VAL A 40 -1.52 1.21 -12.00
N PHE A 41 -1.26 1.01 -10.71
CA PHE A 41 -1.79 -0.08 -9.91
C PHE A 41 -3.12 0.23 -9.23
N TYR A 42 -3.72 1.39 -9.50
CA TYR A 42 -5.04 1.75 -8.99
C TYR A 42 -6.04 1.85 -10.12
N ASN A 43 -7.30 1.53 -9.82
CA ASN A 43 -8.40 1.70 -10.78
C ASN A 43 -8.55 3.18 -11.14
N THR A 44 -8.73 3.47 -12.41
CA THR A 44 -9.17 4.78 -12.91
C THR A 44 -10.68 4.92 -12.75
N TYR A 45 -11.19 6.13 -12.98
CA TYR A 45 -12.62 6.40 -12.99
C TYR A 45 -13.37 5.54 -14.03
N GLU A 46 -12.76 5.27 -15.19
CA GLU A 46 -13.35 4.40 -16.20
C GLU A 46 -13.29 2.91 -15.85
N GLU A 47 -12.54 2.52 -14.82
CA GLU A 47 -12.41 1.14 -14.36
C GLU A 47 -13.29 0.83 -13.14
N ILE A 48 -13.79 1.85 -12.41
CA ILE A 48 -14.70 1.59 -11.28
C ILE A 48 -16.07 1.05 -11.75
N PRO A 49 -16.75 0.19 -10.97
CA PRO A 49 -18.02 -0.40 -11.37
C PRO A 49 -19.08 0.66 -11.73
N LYS A 50 -19.93 0.39 -12.73
CA LYS A 50 -20.99 1.32 -13.17
C LYS A 50 -21.85 1.85 -12.04
N ARG A 51 -22.19 1.00 -11.05
CA ARG A 51 -22.97 1.40 -9.88
C ARG A 51 -22.25 2.42 -9.01
N GLU A 52 -20.95 2.25 -8.82
CA GLU A 52 -20.12 3.20 -8.07
C GLU A 52 -19.96 4.50 -8.86
N ARG A 53 -19.73 4.39 -10.18
CA ARG A 53 -19.61 5.54 -11.08
C ARG A 53 -20.86 6.40 -11.16
N ALA A 54 -22.04 5.78 -11.19
CA ALA A 54 -23.32 6.49 -11.26
C ALA A 54 -23.49 7.50 -10.10
N TYR A 55 -23.06 7.15 -8.89
CA TYR A 55 -23.06 8.09 -7.76
C TYR A 55 -22.19 9.31 -8.08
N TRP A 56 -20.99 9.10 -8.59
CA TRP A 56 -20.09 10.20 -8.91
C TRP A 56 -20.60 11.02 -10.09
N GLU A 57 -21.15 10.41 -11.13
CA GLU A 57 -21.77 11.10 -12.27
C GLU A 57 -22.84 12.11 -11.82
N GLU A 58 -23.63 11.78 -10.80
CA GLU A 58 -24.62 12.69 -10.21
C GLU A 58 -24.03 13.74 -9.25
N ASN A 59 -22.81 13.52 -8.74
CA ASN A 59 -22.18 14.31 -7.67
C ASN A 59 -20.83 14.93 -8.09
N GLY A 60 -20.74 15.43 -9.34
CA GLY A 60 -19.57 16.17 -9.83
C GLY A 60 -18.57 15.35 -10.66
N GLY A 61 -18.92 14.12 -11.00
CA GLY A 61 -18.23 13.26 -11.96
C GLY A 61 -16.83 12.82 -11.51
N GLU A 62 -15.96 12.67 -12.49
CA GLU A 62 -14.59 12.20 -12.30
C GLU A 62 -13.78 13.11 -11.37
N GLU A 63 -13.94 14.43 -11.45
CA GLU A 63 -13.19 15.38 -10.62
C GLU A 63 -13.47 15.15 -9.13
N CYS A 64 -14.76 15.03 -8.76
CA CYS A 64 -15.14 14.72 -7.39
C CYS A 64 -14.70 13.32 -6.94
N TRP A 65 -14.71 12.33 -7.83
CA TRP A 65 -14.16 11.01 -7.50
C TRP A 65 -12.65 11.03 -7.30
N ARG A 66 -11.89 11.82 -8.07
CA ARG A 66 -10.44 11.94 -7.88
C ARG A 66 -10.08 12.60 -6.55
N GLU A 67 -10.88 13.58 -6.13
CA GLU A 67 -10.64 14.32 -4.89
C GLU A 67 -11.11 13.55 -3.64
N PHE A 68 -12.30 12.94 -3.70
CA PHE A 68 -12.96 12.37 -2.51
C PHE A 68 -13.17 10.86 -2.59
N GLY A 69 -13.01 10.27 -3.76
CA GLY A 69 -13.15 8.84 -3.97
C GLY A 69 -11.96 8.05 -3.45
N THR A 70 -12.12 6.74 -3.40
CA THR A 70 -11.05 5.81 -3.05
C THR A 70 -10.75 4.92 -4.24
N ALA A 71 -9.59 5.14 -4.87
CA ALA A 71 -9.12 4.26 -5.93
C ALA A 71 -8.66 2.93 -5.33
N LYS A 72 -9.34 1.83 -5.68
CA LYS A 72 -8.94 0.48 -5.25
C LYS A 72 -7.73 0.02 -6.04
N SER A 73 -6.79 -0.66 -5.38
CA SER A 73 -5.65 -1.25 -6.07
C SER A 73 -6.07 -2.46 -6.92
N LYS A 74 -5.48 -2.58 -8.11
CA LYS A 74 -5.61 -3.69 -9.06
C LYS A 74 -4.81 -4.92 -8.65
N VAL A 75 -3.80 -4.74 -7.81
CA VAL A 75 -2.90 -5.80 -7.35
C VAL A 75 -2.97 -5.92 -5.84
N PRO A 76 -2.64 -7.09 -5.26
CA PRO A 76 -2.50 -7.22 -3.83
C PRO A 76 -1.46 -6.23 -3.29
N THR A 77 -1.81 -5.57 -2.21
CA THR A 77 -0.95 -4.65 -1.48
C THR A 77 -0.69 -5.17 -0.07
N GLY A 78 0.33 -4.63 0.58
CA GLY A 78 0.62 -4.90 1.97
C GLY A 78 1.59 -3.89 2.53
N PHE A 79 2.00 -4.09 3.78
CA PHE A 79 2.83 -3.17 4.53
C PHE A 79 3.94 -3.94 5.24
N ILE A 80 5.17 -3.48 5.11
CA ILE A 80 6.29 -3.95 5.91
C ILE A 80 6.46 -2.98 7.07
N SER A 81 6.34 -3.47 8.30
CA SER A 81 6.54 -2.64 9.49
C SER A 81 8.02 -2.31 9.69
N GLY A 82 8.30 -1.36 10.58
CA GLY A 82 9.66 -1.00 10.99
C GLY A 82 10.48 -2.17 11.54
N LYS A 83 9.82 -3.24 11.99
CA LYS A 83 10.45 -4.49 12.44
C LYS A 83 10.77 -5.47 11.29
N GLY A 84 10.29 -5.21 10.08
CA GLY A 84 10.46 -6.08 8.91
C GLY A 84 9.40 -7.17 8.76
N GLU A 85 8.28 -7.06 9.47
CA GLU A 85 7.15 -7.99 9.41
C GLU A 85 6.13 -7.52 8.36
N PHE A 86 5.54 -8.47 7.63
CA PHE A 86 4.51 -8.19 6.61
C PHE A 86 3.11 -8.21 7.21
N PHE A 87 2.31 -7.23 6.83
CA PHE A 87 0.89 -7.10 7.15
C PHE A 87 0.08 -6.87 5.87
N ASP A 88 -1.03 -7.57 5.73
CA ASP A 88 -1.99 -7.42 4.61
C ASP A 88 -2.90 -6.20 4.76
N SER A 89 -2.89 -5.54 5.92
CA SER A 89 -3.69 -4.36 6.22
C SER A 89 -2.93 -3.41 7.14
N VAL A 90 -3.04 -2.11 6.86
CA VAL A 90 -2.42 -1.06 7.68
C VAL A 90 -2.94 -1.09 9.12
N LEU A 91 -4.20 -1.51 9.33
CA LEU A 91 -4.83 -1.59 10.64
C LEU A 91 -4.24 -2.69 11.53
N LYS A 92 -3.48 -3.63 10.94
CA LYS A 92 -2.79 -4.70 11.69
C LYS A 92 -1.35 -4.33 12.04
N VAL A 93 -0.81 -3.23 11.50
CA VAL A 93 0.54 -2.79 11.82
C VAL A 93 0.55 -2.25 13.25
N PRO A 94 1.52 -2.66 14.10
CA PRO A 94 1.63 -2.15 15.46
C PRO A 94 1.69 -0.63 15.51
N LEU A 95 1.01 -0.03 16.49
CA LEU A 95 1.05 1.41 16.71
C LEU A 95 2.50 1.88 16.88
N HIS A 96 2.79 3.08 16.36
CA HIS A 96 4.09 3.73 16.40
C HIS A 96 5.20 3.11 15.54
N HIS A 97 4.94 2.02 14.83
CA HIS A 97 5.85 1.54 13.80
C HIS A 97 5.72 2.42 12.56
N ASN A 98 6.84 2.95 12.08
CA ASN A 98 6.93 3.34 10.67
C ASN A 98 6.71 2.11 9.78
N LEU A 99 6.22 2.31 8.57
CA LEU A 99 5.86 1.22 7.68
C LEU A 99 6.11 1.62 6.22
N MET A 100 6.29 0.62 5.37
CA MET A 100 6.49 0.80 3.93
C MET A 100 5.47 -0.03 3.16
N MET A 101 4.73 0.60 2.26
CA MET A 101 3.79 -0.10 1.39
C MET A 101 4.52 -0.91 0.32
N VAL A 102 4.00 -2.10 0.03
CA VAL A 102 4.48 -3.01 -1.01
C VAL A 102 3.33 -3.45 -1.93
N PHE A 103 3.65 -3.65 -3.21
CA PHE A 103 2.72 -4.10 -4.25
C PHE A 103 3.17 -5.43 -4.83
N ARG A 104 2.24 -6.37 -5.04
CA ARG A 104 2.52 -7.66 -5.68
C ARG A 104 2.41 -7.54 -7.19
N VAL A 105 3.48 -7.08 -7.82
CA VAL A 105 3.56 -6.81 -9.27
C VAL A 105 3.99 -8.01 -10.12
N GLY A 106 4.43 -9.11 -9.49
CA GLY A 106 4.92 -10.30 -10.18
C GLY A 106 6.45 -10.32 -10.34
N ARG A 107 7.03 -11.50 -10.58
CA ARG A 107 8.49 -11.69 -10.60
C ARG A 107 9.16 -11.03 -11.79
N SER A 108 8.48 -11.00 -12.93
CA SER A 108 8.97 -10.46 -14.21
C SER A 108 8.68 -8.98 -14.40
N TRP A 109 8.09 -8.31 -13.41
CA TRP A 109 7.79 -6.89 -13.51
C TRP A 109 9.08 -6.07 -13.65
N LYS A 110 9.09 -5.25 -14.69
CA LYS A 110 10.13 -4.24 -14.95
C LYS A 110 9.44 -2.88 -14.94
N PRO A 111 10.04 -1.86 -14.30
CA PRO A 111 9.56 -0.49 -14.36
C PRO A 111 9.56 0.06 -15.79
#